data_AF-A0A1V8SX98-F1
#
_entry.id   AF-A0A1V8SX98-F1
#
_cell.length_a   1.000
_cell.length_b   1.000
_cell.length_c   1.000
_cell.angle_alpha   90.00
_cell.angle_beta   90.00
_cell.angle_gamma   90.00
#
_symmetry.space_group_name_H-M   'P 1'
#
loop_
_entity.id
_entity.type
_entity.pdbx_description
1 polymer ?
#
loop_
_entity_poly.entity_id
_entity_poly.type
_entity_poly.pdbx_seq_one_letter_code
_entity_poly.pdbx_strand_id
1 'polypeptide(L)'
;MASHTNGKCKVCSKPAGTRCSRCAEGVEYDGSPSAAVHYCSSGCQKSDFPSHKKACKTSHNRKLLYRAASLAQATFYALQKSTFQLNVTEVVLDSATKKLRVFVGGTTADQAANPLDLFKDDRALHSALATWSSSNDLFEASMLAQTLVRLAFFGIADIVAHLKFKPPAASRIVEFASTAIDSEPVETSQDGEHVVLIIGTEDGFFALDVAGAELGIHEPLVPVPVYMQKVVEIRKVTMHKQARDAVEFLSRWLCADPVTVQGPQVSKATDKLAAARTQMIMQCNLIKNFVLDKRATDLTKVLAGRREVFEDFVSEVAKELVANMPRSMSSQSK
;
A
#
# COMPACT_ATOMS: atom_id res chain seq x y z
N MET A 1 -16.99 -28.20 9.43
CA MET A 1 -17.84 -27.86 10.60
C MET A 1 -17.22 -26.64 11.28
N ALA A 2 -17.88 -25.48 11.22
CA ALA A 2 -17.35 -24.25 11.82
C ALA A 2 -17.53 -24.31 13.34
N SER A 3 -16.41 -24.26 14.07
CA SER A 3 -16.40 -24.13 15.53
C SER A 3 -17.23 -22.90 15.93
N HIS A 4 -18.31 -23.14 16.69
CA HIS A 4 -19.14 -22.08 17.27
C HIS A 4 -18.27 -21.30 18.27
N THR A 5 -17.83 -20.11 17.88
CA THR A 5 -17.28 -19.16 18.85
C THR A 5 -18.42 -18.76 19.79
N ASN A 6 -18.26 -19.07 21.08
CA ASN A 6 -19.20 -18.84 22.19
C ASN A 6 -19.37 -17.33 22.49
N GLY A 7 -19.79 -16.54 21.51
CA GLY A 7 -20.13 -15.14 21.70
C GLY A 7 -21.44 -14.99 22.48
N LYS A 8 -21.55 -13.94 23.31
CA LYS A 8 -22.81 -13.52 23.91
C LYS A 8 -23.49 -12.49 23.03
N CYS A 9 -24.82 -12.56 22.91
CA CYS A 9 -25.61 -11.58 22.19
C CYS A 9 -25.42 -10.19 22.81
N LYS A 10 -25.05 -9.20 21.98
CA LYS A 10 -24.81 -7.82 22.42
C LYS A 10 -26.01 -7.17 23.10
N VAL A 11 -27.23 -7.59 22.75
CA VAL A 11 -28.49 -7.00 23.25
C VAL A 11 -29.01 -7.70 24.51
N CYS A 12 -29.06 -9.03 24.51
CA CYS A 12 -29.76 -9.79 25.55
C CYS A 12 -28.85 -10.75 26.32
N SER A 13 -27.54 -10.77 26.04
CA SER A 13 -26.52 -11.62 26.67
C SER A 13 -26.71 -13.15 26.54
N LYS A 14 -27.76 -13.63 25.87
CA LYS A 14 -27.95 -15.05 25.52
C LYS A 14 -26.84 -15.56 24.58
N PRO A 15 -26.60 -16.87 24.49
CA PRO A 15 -25.68 -17.43 23.49
C PRO A 15 -26.02 -16.92 22.10
N ALA A 16 -25.01 -16.41 21.40
CA ALA A 16 -25.16 -15.91 20.05
C ALA A 16 -24.98 -17.04 19.02
N GLY A 17 -25.86 -17.09 18.02
CA GLY A 17 -25.72 -17.99 16.88
C GLY A 17 -25.07 -17.32 15.67
N THR A 18 -25.03 -15.99 15.64
CA THR A 18 -24.55 -15.21 14.50
C THR A 18 -23.66 -14.05 14.92
N ARG A 19 -22.93 -13.51 13.95
CA ARG A 19 -22.09 -12.30 14.07
C ARG A 19 -22.44 -11.31 12.97
N CYS A 20 -22.20 -10.02 13.20
CA CYS A 20 -22.42 -9.00 12.16
C CYS A 20 -21.49 -9.26 10.97
N SER A 21 -22.02 -9.66 9.82
CA SER A 21 -21.20 -10.03 8.64
C SER A 21 -20.35 -8.86 8.10
N ARG A 22 -20.75 -7.61 8.35
CA ARG A 22 -20.04 -6.42 7.85
C ARG A 22 -18.76 -6.12 8.65
N CYS A 23 -18.81 -6.24 9.98
CA CYS A 23 -17.69 -5.90 10.88
C CYS A 23 -17.07 -7.11 11.61
N ALA A 24 -17.53 -8.34 11.35
CA ALA A 24 -16.99 -9.56 11.97
C ALA A 24 -15.50 -9.80 11.72
N GLU A 25 -14.98 -9.27 10.62
CA GLU A 25 -13.55 -9.26 10.25
C GLU A 25 -13.04 -7.82 10.18
N GLY A 26 -13.69 -6.93 10.91
CA GLY A 26 -13.30 -5.55 11.08
C GLY A 26 -11.93 -5.44 11.73
N VAL A 27 -11.31 -4.27 11.60
CA VAL A 27 -10.05 -3.96 12.26
C VAL A 27 -10.16 -2.66 13.04
N GLU A 28 -9.40 -2.58 14.12
CA GLU A 28 -9.21 -1.38 14.91
C GLU A 28 -8.30 -0.39 14.18
N TYR A 29 -8.11 0.78 14.79
CA TYR A 29 -7.34 1.86 14.18
C TYR A 29 -5.88 1.45 13.88
N ASP A 30 -5.28 0.63 14.74
CA ASP A 30 -3.93 0.09 14.58
C ASP A 30 -3.84 -1.14 13.65
N GLY A 31 -4.96 -1.55 13.05
CA GLY A 31 -5.03 -2.73 12.17
C GLY A 31 -5.21 -4.05 12.92
N SER A 32 -5.27 -4.04 14.26
CA SER A 32 -5.57 -5.23 15.04
C SER A 32 -7.03 -5.69 14.81
N PRO A 33 -7.35 -6.99 14.93
CA PRO A 33 -8.71 -7.47 14.73
C PRO A 33 -9.71 -6.84 15.72
N SER A 34 -10.81 -6.28 15.20
CA SER A 34 -11.91 -5.79 16.03
C SER A 34 -12.64 -6.94 16.71
N ALA A 35 -13.13 -6.70 17.92
CA ALA A 35 -14.03 -7.63 18.59
C ALA A 35 -15.32 -7.81 17.77
N ALA A 36 -15.59 -9.03 17.31
CA ALA A 36 -16.79 -9.32 16.55
C ALA A 36 -18.04 -9.05 17.38
N VAL A 37 -19.03 -8.37 16.80
CA VAL A 37 -20.33 -8.17 17.46
C VAL A 37 -21.24 -9.36 17.16
N HIS A 38 -21.73 -9.98 18.23
CA HIS A 38 -22.49 -11.22 18.20
C HIS A 38 -23.98 -10.99 18.52
N TYR A 39 -24.85 -11.75 17.87
CA TYR A 39 -26.30 -11.70 18.07
C TYR A 39 -26.91 -13.11 18.15
N CYS A 40 -27.94 -13.28 18.98
CA CYS A 40 -28.70 -14.54 19.03
C CYS A 40 -29.74 -14.64 17.91
N SER A 41 -30.15 -13.52 17.32
CA SER A 41 -31.15 -13.46 16.24
C SER A 41 -31.05 -12.17 15.43
N SER A 42 -31.64 -12.17 14.23
CA SER A 42 -31.78 -10.97 13.40
C SER A 42 -32.62 -9.88 14.08
N GLY A 43 -33.53 -10.24 14.99
CA GLY A 43 -34.29 -9.29 15.81
C GLY A 43 -33.39 -8.48 16.75
N CYS A 44 -32.47 -9.14 17.46
CA CYS A 44 -31.48 -8.45 18.29
C CYS A 44 -30.54 -7.59 17.45
N GLN A 45 -30.10 -8.08 16.28
CA GLN A 45 -29.27 -7.29 15.38
C GLN A 45 -29.98 -6.02 14.88
N LYS A 46 -31.26 -6.11 14.47
CA LYS A 46 -32.05 -4.95 14.05
C LYS A 46 -32.26 -3.95 15.19
N SER A 47 -32.51 -4.44 16.39
CA SER A 47 -32.68 -3.61 17.59
C SER A 47 -31.42 -2.84 17.95
N ASP A 48 -30.23 -3.43 17.80
CA ASP A 48 -28.94 -2.78 18.06
C ASP A 48 -28.45 -1.93 16.88
N PHE A 49 -29.03 -2.10 15.68
CA PHE A 49 -28.52 -1.45 14.48
C PHE A 49 -28.40 0.09 14.60
N PRO A 50 -29.35 0.83 15.20
CA PRO A 50 -29.20 2.28 15.36
C PRO A 50 -27.94 2.70 16.13
N SER A 51 -27.59 2.01 17.23
CA SER A 51 -26.37 2.24 18.01
C SER A 51 -25.12 1.67 17.34
N HIS A 52 -25.26 0.52 16.67
CA HIS A 52 -24.15 -0.19 16.05
C HIS A 52 -23.70 0.42 14.70
N LYS A 53 -24.61 1.08 13.97
CA LYS A 53 -24.41 1.48 12.56
C LYS A 53 -23.12 2.27 12.34
N LYS A 54 -22.82 3.25 13.18
CA LYS A 54 -21.62 4.10 13.04
C LYS A 54 -20.34 3.27 13.22
N ALA A 55 -20.22 2.57 14.35
CA ALA A 55 -19.06 1.72 14.65
C ALA A 55 -18.89 0.60 13.61
N CYS A 56 -19.99 0.00 13.15
CA CYS A 56 -20.00 -0.99 12.08
C CYS A 56 -19.42 -0.44 10.77
N LYS A 57 -19.85 0.77 10.37
CA LYS A 57 -19.36 1.43 9.15
C LYS A 57 -17.86 1.72 9.26
N THR A 58 -17.41 2.30 10.36
CA THR A 58 -15.99 2.62 10.59
C THR A 58 -15.12 1.35 10.54
N SER A 59 -15.49 0.32 11.30
CA SER A 59 -14.74 -0.95 11.34
C SER A 59 -14.73 -1.67 9.98
N HIS A 60 -15.83 -1.61 9.23
CA HIS A 60 -15.89 -2.13 7.86
C HIS A 60 -15.02 -1.34 6.89
N ASN A 61 -15.06 0.00 6.95
CA ASN A 61 -14.24 0.86 6.10
C ASN A 61 -12.75 0.63 6.36
N ARG A 62 -12.32 0.51 7.63
CA ARG A 62 -10.94 0.15 7.97
C ARG A 62 -10.56 -1.21 7.40
N LYS A 63 -11.41 -2.22 7.52
CA LYS A 63 -11.16 -3.55 6.93
C LYS A 63 -10.90 -3.45 5.42
N LEU A 64 -11.74 -2.71 4.69
CA LEU A 64 -11.53 -2.46 3.27
C LEU A 64 -10.22 -1.70 3.04
N LEU A 65 -9.93 -0.72 3.89
CA LEU A 65 -8.75 0.13 3.80
C LEU A 65 -7.46 -0.70 3.88
N TYR A 66 -7.33 -1.53 4.92
CA TYR A 66 -6.17 -2.40 5.13
C TYR A 66 -6.05 -3.49 4.05
N ARG A 67 -7.18 -4.03 3.55
CA ARG A 67 -7.17 -5.01 2.44
C ARG A 67 -6.64 -4.39 1.16
N ALA A 68 -7.12 -3.20 0.81
CA ALA A 68 -6.68 -2.47 -0.36
C ALA A 68 -5.19 -2.11 -0.30
N ALA A 69 -4.70 -1.64 0.86
CA ALA A 69 -3.29 -1.37 1.08
C ALA A 69 -2.41 -2.63 0.93
N SER A 70 -2.84 -3.75 1.55
CA SER A 70 -2.16 -5.04 1.43
C SER A 70 -2.06 -5.50 -0.02
N LEU A 71 -3.13 -5.32 -0.79
CA LEU A 71 -3.17 -5.70 -2.19
C LEU A 71 -2.31 -4.80 -3.07
N ALA A 72 -2.30 -3.49 -2.81
CA ALA A 72 -1.43 -2.55 -3.50
C ALA A 72 0.05 -2.89 -3.28
N GLN A 73 0.43 -3.22 -2.04
CA GLN A 73 1.78 -3.64 -1.71
C GLN A 73 2.16 -4.99 -2.35
N ALA A 74 1.26 -5.98 -2.31
CA ALA A 74 1.49 -7.25 -2.99
C ALA A 74 1.69 -7.06 -4.51
N THR A 75 0.92 -6.17 -5.12
CA THR A 75 1.05 -5.81 -6.55
C THR A 75 2.36 -5.11 -6.83
N PHE A 76 2.77 -4.18 -5.95
CA PHE A 76 4.07 -3.52 -6.04
C PHE A 76 5.20 -4.55 -6.02
N TYR A 77 5.26 -5.44 -5.03
CA TYR A 77 6.34 -6.44 -4.96
C TYR A 77 6.31 -7.44 -6.10
N ALA A 78 5.13 -7.84 -6.55
CA ALA A 78 4.97 -8.65 -7.75
C ALA A 78 5.62 -8.01 -8.99
N LEU A 79 5.32 -6.73 -9.23
CA LEU A 79 5.91 -5.99 -10.33
C LEU A 79 7.43 -5.91 -10.17
N GLN A 80 7.90 -5.54 -8.98
CA GLN A 80 9.33 -5.44 -8.72
C GLN A 80 10.06 -6.77 -8.91
N LYS A 81 9.51 -7.89 -8.42
CA LYS A 81 10.08 -9.24 -8.65
C LYS A 81 10.26 -9.54 -10.13
N SER A 82 9.30 -9.13 -10.97
CA SER A 82 9.36 -9.40 -12.41
C SER A 82 10.34 -8.53 -13.19
N THR A 83 10.63 -7.33 -12.67
CA THR A 83 11.59 -6.39 -13.26
C THR A 83 12.95 -6.45 -12.58
N PHE A 84 13.13 -7.35 -11.60
CA PHE A 84 14.36 -7.48 -10.85
C PHE A 84 15.43 -8.20 -11.69
N GLN A 85 16.32 -7.41 -12.30
CA GLN A 85 17.34 -7.90 -13.24
C GLN A 85 18.75 -7.90 -12.63
N LEU A 86 18.89 -7.72 -11.32
CA LEU A 86 20.20 -7.71 -10.67
C LEU A 86 20.79 -9.12 -10.62
N ASN A 87 22.07 -9.23 -10.99
CA ASN A 87 22.87 -10.44 -10.79
C ASN A 87 23.29 -10.53 -9.31
N VAL A 88 22.35 -10.89 -8.43
CA VAL A 88 22.65 -11.07 -7.01
C VAL A 88 23.50 -12.33 -6.86
N THR A 89 24.70 -12.19 -6.29
CA THR A 89 25.63 -13.31 -6.06
C THR A 89 25.57 -13.82 -4.63
N GLU A 90 25.29 -12.92 -3.67
CA GLU A 90 25.25 -13.25 -2.26
C GLU A 90 24.32 -12.30 -1.49
N VAL A 91 23.66 -12.83 -0.46
CA VAL A 91 22.86 -12.05 0.49
C VAL A 91 23.29 -12.38 1.91
N VAL A 92 23.84 -11.39 2.64
CA VAL A 92 24.39 -11.56 3.98
C VAL A 92 23.70 -10.63 4.97
N LEU A 93 23.31 -11.14 6.13
CA LEU A 93 22.90 -10.29 7.24
C LEU A 93 24.14 -9.89 8.04
N ASP A 94 24.48 -8.60 8.03
CA ASP A 94 25.57 -8.07 8.84
C ASP A 94 25.19 -8.11 10.32
N SER A 95 25.92 -8.88 11.12
CA SER A 95 25.61 -9.04 12.54
C SER A 95 25.81 -7.79 13.38
N ALA A 96 26.69 -6.87 12.96
CA ALA A 96 27.02 -5.64 13.66
C ALA A 96 26.01 -4.55 13.36
N THR A 97 25.68 -4.34 12.08
CA THR A 97 24.75 -3.27 11.66
C THR A 97 23.29 -3.73 11.62
N LYS A 98 23.05 -5.05 11.65
CA LYS A 98 21.73 -5.68 11.42
C LYS A 98 21.12 -5.38 10.05
N LYS A 99 21.93 -4.93 9.08
CA LYS A 99 21.49 -4.66 7.72
C LYS A 99 21.70 -5.87 6.82
N LEU A 100 20.84 -5.97 5.81
CA LEU A 100 20.97 -6.93 4.73
C LEU A 100 21.93 -6.37 3.68
N ARG A 101 23.03 -7.07 3.42
CA ARG A 101 23.97 -6.75 2.34
C ARG A 101 23.68 -7.65 1.14
N VAL A 102 23.40 -7.02 0.01
CA VAL A 102 23.09 -7.69 -1.26
C VAL A 102 24.26 -7.43 -2.20
N PHE A 103 25.03 -8.48 -2.47
CA PHE A 103 26.17 -8.42 -3.36
C PHE A 103 25.72 -8.65 -4.79
N VAL A 104 26.10 -7.74 -5.68
CA VAL A 104 25.75 -7.76 -7.10
C VAL A 104 27.02 -8.03 -7.90
N GLY A 105 26.99 -9.12 -8.66
CA GLY A 105 28.07 -9.57 -9.54
C GLY A 105 28.18 -8.74 -10.82
N GLY A 106 29.33 -8.85 -11.48
CA GLY A 106 29.54 -8.32 -12.82
C GLY A 106 28.63 -8.97 -13.87
N THR A 107 28.50 -8.32 -15.02
CA THR A 107 27.60 -8.67 -16.15
C THR A 107 28.00 -9.93 -16.93
N THR A 108 28.95 -10.73 -16.46
CA THR A 108 29.34 -11.96 -17.14
C THR A 108 28.21 -12.97 -17.04
N ALA A 109 27.50 -13.14 -18.15
CA ALA A 109 26.21 -13.79 -18.32
C ALA A 109 26.17 -15.31 -18.09
N ASP A 110 27.03 -15.85 -17.23
CA ASP A 110 27.01 -17.26 -16.86
C ASP A 110 25.96 -17.46 -15.76
N GLN A 111 24.74 -17.74 -16.21
CA GLN A 111 23.65 -18.47 -15.54
C GLN A 111 23.72 -18.54 -14.01
N ALA A 112 23.68 -17.39 -13.33
CA ALA A 112 23.47 -17.39 -11.89
C ALA A 112 22.11 -18.04 -11.59
N ALA A 113 22.03 -18.73 -10.45
CA ALA A 113 20.75 -19.15 -9.87
C ALA A 113 19.78 -17.96 -9.84
N ASN A 114 18.47 -18.23 -9.89
CA ASN A 114 17.46 -17.17 -9.80
C ASN A 114 17.79 -16.28 -8.58
N PRO A 115 18.10 -14.99 -8.76
CA PRO A 115 18.60 -14.13 -7.69
C PRO A 115 17.63 -14.03 -6.51
N LEU A 116 16.34 -14.32 -6.76
CA LEU A 116 15.29 -14.36 -5.74
C LEU A 116 15.47 -15.53 -4.75
N ASP A 117 16.10 -16.63 -5.17
CA ASP A 117 16.28 -17.83 -4.34
C ASP A 117 17.38 -17.64 -3.27
N LEU A 118 18.19 -16.59 -3.38
CA LEU A 118 19.23 -16.24 -2.40
C LEU A 118 18.67 -15.58 -1.14
N PHE A 119 17.40 -15.14 -1.16
CA PHE A 119 16.76 -14.52 -0.01
C PHE A 119 16.12 -15.58 0.89
N LYS A 120 16.49 -15.59 2.17
CA LYS A 120 16.03 -16.59 3.15
C LYS A 120 14.54 -16.48 3.47
N ASP A 121 13.96 -15.29 3.34
CA ASP A 121 12.56 -15.02 3.61
C ASP A 121 12.04 -13.84 2.78
N ASP A 122 10.71 -13.75 2.69
CA ASP A 122 10.02 -12.69 1.94
C ASP A 122 10.28 -11.28 2.50
N ARG A 123 10.60 -11.12 3.79
CA ARG A 123 10.88 -9.79 4.34
C ARG A 123 12.19 -9.25 3.80
N ALA A 124 13.25 -10.06 3.83
CA ALA A 124 14.54 -9.72 3.24
C ALA A 124 14.41 -9.39 1.75
N LEU A 125 13.66 -10.21 1.01
CA LEU A 125 13.40 -9.97 -0.41
C LEU A 125 12.62 -8.66 -0.63
N HIS A 126 11.54 -8.43 0.09
CA HIS A 126 10.73 -7.21 -0.03
C HIS A 126 11.51 -5.94 0.30
N SER A 127 12.39 -6.00 1.30
CA SER A 127 13.28 -4.90 1.62
C SER A 127 14.26 -4.61 0.48
N ALA A 128 14.87 -5.64 -0.12
CA ALA A 128 15.79 -5.46 -1.24
C ALA A 128 15.07 -4.90 -2.48
N LEU A 129 13.89 -5.44 -2.80
CA LEU A 129 13.06 -4.94 -3.90
C LEU A 129 12.65 -3.48 -3.70
N ALA A 130 12.20 -3.12 -2.49
CA ALA A 130 11.81 -1.75 -2.16
C ALA A 130 13.00 -0.78 -2.29
N THR A 131 14.15 -1.14 -1.71
CA THR A 131 15.37 -0.33 -1.80
C THR A 131 15.82 -0.16 -3.26
N TRP A 132 15.83 -1.23 -4.05
CA TRP A 132 16.16 -1.18 -5.48
C TRP A 132 15.18 -0.31 -6.28
N SER A 133 13.90 -0.31 -5.91
CA SER A 133 12.90 0.51 -6.57
C SER A 133 13.13 2.00 -6.32
N SER A 134 13.51 2.35 -5.09
CA SER A 134 13.76 3.73 -4.67
C SER A 134 14.92 4.39 -5.42
N SER A 135 15.89 3.59 -5.89
CA SER A 135 17.08 4.08 -6.59
C SER A 135 16.89 4.24 -8.10
N ASN A 136 15.87 3.64 -8.71
CA ASN A 136 15.79 3.50 -10.17
C ASN A 136 14.72 4.35 -10.86
N ASP A 137 14.28 5.47 -10.26
CA ASP A 137 13.20 6.31 -10.81
C ASP A 137 11.96 5.49 -11.24
N LEU A 138 11.72 4.33 -10.60
CA LEU A 138 10.54 3.48 -10.77
C LEU A 138 9.30 4.12 -10.12
N PHE A 139 9.21 5.45 -10.25
CA PHE A 139 8.05 6.28 -10.06
C PHE A 139 6.80 5.64 -10.68
N GLU A 140 6.93 4.94 -11.81
CA GLU A 140 5.82 4.24 -12.45
C GLU A 140 5.20 3.14 -11.59
N ALA A 141 6.00 2.33 -10.88
CA ALA A 141 5.49 1.28 -10.00
C ALA A 141 4.79 1.88 -8.77
N SER A 142 5.34 2.95 -8.23
CA SER A 142 4.72 3.71 -7.15
C SER A 142 3.43 4.37 -7.62
N MET A 143 3.40 4.95 -8.82
CA MET A 143 2.20 5.55 -9.44
C MET A 143 1.12 4.50 -9.72
N LEU A 144 1.51 3.29 -10.10
CA LEU A 144 0.61 2.17 -10.31
C LEU A 144 -0.06 1.75 -9.00
N ALA A 145 0.75 1.60 -7.94
CA ALA A 145 0.23 1.34 -6.61
C ALA A 145 -0.71 2.47 -6.15
N GLN A 146 -0.32 3.75 -6.35
CA GLN A 146 -1.18 4.92 -6.06
C GLN A 146 -2.50 4.88 -6.84
N THR A 147 -2.47 4.40 -8.08
CA THR A 147 -3.64 4.28 -8.93
C THR A 147 -4.58 3.20 -8.39
N LEU A 148 -4.07 1.99 -8.13
CA LEU A 148 -4.84 0.90 -7.51
C LEU A 148 -5.43 1.29 -6.16
N VAL A 149 -4.69 2.08 -5.39
CA VAL A 149 -5.10 2.70 -4.13
C VAL A 149 -6.26 3.65 -4.35
N ARG A 150 -6.14 4.64 -5.24
CA ARG A 150 -7.24 5.59 -5.55
C ARG A 150 -8.51 4.87 -5.94
N LEU A 151 -8.36 3.77 -6.68
CA LEU A 151 -9.46 2.93 -7.11
C LEU A 151 -10.09 2.15 -5.95
N ALA A 152 -9.26 1.50 -5.14
CA ALA A 152 -9.72 0.70 -4.02
C ALA A 152 -10.29 1.55 -2.87
N PHE A 153 -9.90 2.83 -2.77
CA PHE A 153 -10.35 3.76 -1.74
C PHE A 153 -11.51 4.67 -2.17
N PHE A 154 -11.98 4.57 -3.42
CA PHE A 154 -13.07 5.41 -3.90
C PHE A 154 -14.31 5.28 -3.00
N GLY A 155 -14.74 6.40 -2.41
CA GLY A 155 -15.89 6.44 -1.49
C GLY A 155 -15.61 5.95 -0.07
N ILE A 156 -14.37 5.52 0.25
CA ILE A 156 -13.95 5.06 1.57
C ILE A 156 -13.03 6.08 2.23
N ALA A 157 -12.07 6.61 1.48
CA ALA A 157 -11.04 7.49 1.98
C ALA A 157 -10.51 8.44 0.89
N ASP A 158 -10.01 9.59 1.30
CA ASP A 158 -9.41 10.57 0.40
C ASP A 158 -7.88 10.51 0.50
N ILE A 159 -7.18 10.65 -0.62
CA ILE A 159 -5.74 10.90 -0.60
C ILE A 159 -5.52 12.38 -0.35
N VAL A 160 -4.89 12.69 0.76
CA VAL A 160 -4.82 14.04 1.30
C VAL A 160 -3.43 14.66 1.07
N ALA A 161 -2.38 13.84 1.06
CA ALA A 161 -1.01 14.29 0.85
C ALA A 161 -0.15 13.27 0.13
N HIS A 162 0.89 13.77 -0.54
CA HIS A 162 2.07 13.01 -0.88
C HIS A 162 3.20 13.51 0.03
N LEU A 163 3.66 12.65 0.93
CA LEU A 163 4.80 12.89 1.77
C LEU A 163 6.05 12.43 1.01
N LYS A 164 7.02 13.33 0.85
CA LYS A 164 8.29 13.04 0.21
C LYS A 164 9.43 13.36 1.15
N PHE A 165 10.29 12.39 1.42
CA PHE A 165 11.42 12.61 2.31
C PHE A 165 12.63 11.79 1.89
N LYS A 166 13.80 12.20 2.36
CA LYS A 166 15.01 11.40 2.20
C LYS A 166 15.19 10.58 3.47
N PRO A 167 15.07 9.25 3.42
CA PRO A 167 15.32 8.44 4.60
C PRO A 167 16.80 8.57 5.00
N PRO A 168 17.12 8.72 6.29
CA PRO A 168 18.49 8.69 6.75
C PRO A 168 19.18 7.39 6.30
N ALA A 169 20.44 7.43 5.89
CA ALA A 169 21.19 6.25 5.46
C ALA A 169 21.18 5.12 6.53
N ALA A 170 21.15 5.49 7.81
CA ALA A 170 21.06 4.55 8.93
C ALA A 170 19.70 3.83 9.05
N SER A 171 18.62 4.40 8.50
CA SER A 171 17.28 3.81 8.53
C SER A 171 17.05 2.77 7.44
N ARG A 172 17.89 2.75 6.39
CA ARG A 172 17.81 1.76 5.34
C ARG A 172 18.32 0.41 5.83
N ILE A 173 17.52 -0.62 5.64
CA ILE A 173 17.84 -1.97 6.10
C ILE A 173 18.55 -2.82 5.04
N VAL A 174 18.71 -2.29 3.82
CA VAL A 174 19.43 -2.98 2.72
C VAL A 174 20.54 -2.11 2.15
N GLU A 175 21.72 -2.70 1.98
CA GLU A 175 22.87 -2.13 1.30
C GLU A 175 23.20 -2.98 0.07
N PHE A 176 23.29 -2.35 -1.10
CA PHE A 176 23.76 -3.01 -2.31
C PHE A 176 25.26 -2.77 -2.46
N ALA A 177 26.03 -3.85 -2.65
CA ALA A 177 27.46 -3.79 -2.84
C ALA A 177 27.82 -4.44 -4.19
N SER A 178 28.67 -3.78 -4.98
CA SER A 178 29.22 -4.38 -6.20
C SER A 178 30.43 -5.24 -5.86
N THR A 179 30.54 -6.44 -6.46
CA THR A 179 31.72 -7.31 -6.29
C THR A 179 32.79 -7.08 -7.37
N ALA A 180 32.68 -6.01 -8.16
CA ALA A 180 33.60 -5.76 -9.26
C ALA A 180 35.01 -5.37 -8.74
N ILE A 181 35.92 -6.34 -8.78
CA ILE A 181 37.40 -6.26 -8.86
C ILE A 181 38.07 -5.34 -7.82
N ASP A 182 38.62 -5.93 -6.75
CA ASP A 182 39.66 -5.39 -5.83
C ASP A 182 39.46 -3.97 -5.27
N SER A 183 38.26 -3.40 -5.40
CA SER A 183 37.94 -2.06 -4.95
C SER A 183 36.92 -2.12 -3.82
N GLU A 184 37.14 -1.25 -2.82
CA GLU A 184 36.21 -1.02 -1.70
C GLU A 184 34.77 -0.98 -2.21
N PRO A 185 33.80 -1.57 -1.48
CA PRO A 185 32.41 -1.57 -1.87
C PRO A 185 31.99 -0.16 -2.25
N VAL A 186 31.68 0.07 -3.53
CA VAL A 186 31.16 1.37 -3.95
C VAL A 186 29.76 1.47 -3.38
N GLU A 187 29.62 2.32 -2.35
CA GLU A 187 28.30 2.69 -1.85
C GLU A 187 27.53 3.34 -3.00
N THR A 188 26.55 2.62 -3.55
CA THR A 188 25.61 3.22 -4.48
C THR A 188 24.93 4.37 -3.76
N SER A 189 25.05 5.60 -4.26
CA SER A 189 24.42 6.77 -3.64
C SER A 189 22.90 6.60 -3.64
N GLN A 190 22.34 6.12 -2.54
CA GLN A 190 20.90 5.90 -2.35
C GLN A 190 20.20 7.22 -1.94
N ASP A 191 20.44 8.26 -2.73
CA ASP A 191 19.97 9.62 -2.49
C ASP A 191 18.50 9.87 -2.90
N GLY A 192 17.79 8.80 -3.28
CA GLY A 192 16.41 8.83 -3.74
C GLY A 192 15.44 9.34 -2.67
N GLU A 193 14.41 10.07 -3.12
CA GLU A 193 13.28 10.44 -2.26
C GLU A 193 12.37 9.22 -2.05
N HIS A 194 11.99 8.95 -0.80
CA HIS A 194 10.91 8.05 -0.47
C HIS A 194 9.56 8.75 -0.56
N VAL A 195 8.53 8.04 -1.04
CA VAL A 195 7.20 8.60 -1.26
C VAL A 195 6.15 7.79 -0.50
N VAL A 196 5.42 8.48 0.36
CA VAL A 196 4.32 7.92 1.16
C VAL A 196 3.04 8.68 0.86
N LEU A 197 1.92 7.97 0.77
CA LEU A 197 0.62 8.61 0.65
C LEU A 197 -0.01 8.79 2.02
N ILE A 198 -0.55 9.98 2.28
CA ILE A 198 -1.38 10.20 3.47
C ILE A 198 -2.85 10.10 3.07
N ILE A 199 -3.52 9.13 3.67
CA ILE A 199 -4.93 8.81 3.47
C ILE A 199 -5.73 9.35 4.65
N GLY A 200 -6.78 10.13 4.35
CA GLY A 200 -7.72 10.66 5.33
C GLY A 200 -9.01 9.86 5.34
N THR A 201 -9.50 9.57 6.55
CA THR A 201 -10.75 8.85 6.80
C THR A 201 -11.60 9.63 7.80
N GLU A 202 -12.84 9.19 8.04
CA GLU A 202 -13.71 9.78 9.08
C GLU A 202 -13.10 9.70 10.50
N ASP A 203 -12.19 8.75 10.74
CA ASP A 203 -11.67 8.42 12.06
C ASP A 203 -10.15 8.64 12.22
N GLY A 204 -9.46 9.18 11.22
CA GLY A 204 -8.06 9.59 11.32
C GLY A 204 -7.28 9.53 10.02
N PHE A 205 -5.94 9.57 10.16
CA PHE A 205 -5.00 9.60 9.05
C PHE A 205 -4.09 8.39 9.05
N PHE A 206 -3.86 7.84 7.87
CA PHE A 206 -3.01 6.68 7.64
C PHE A 206 -1.90 7.02 6.63
N ALA A 207 -0.69 6.56 6.92
CA ALA A 207 0.40 6.50 5.97
C ALA A 207 0.28 5.19 5.19
N LEU A 208 0.05 5.29 3.90
CA LEU A 208 0.16 4.18 2.97
C LEU A 208 1.55 4.20 2.33
N ASP A 209 2.31 3.16 2.59
CA ASP A 209 3.67 2.99 2.13
C ASP A 209 3.89 1.57 1.59
N VAL A 210 3.76 1.43 0.27
CA VAL A 210 3.97 0.13 -0.39
C VAL A 210 5.44 -0.26 -0.49
N ALA A 211 6.36 0.69 -0.29
CA ALA A 211 7.81 0.47 -0.34
C ALA A 211 8.46 0.59 1.05
N GLY A 212 7.68 0.66 2.13
CA GLY A 212 8.20 0.90 3.49
C GLY A 212 9.15 -0.16 4.02
N ALA A 213 9.18 -1.34 3.39
CA ALA A 213 10.14 -2.38 3.72
C ALA A 213 11.60 -1.93 3.50
N GLU A 214 11.87 -0.87 2.72
CA GLU A 214 13.21 -0.29 2.65
C GLU A 214 13.66 0.32 3.99
N LEU A 215 12.69 0.71 4.84
CA LEU A 215 12.85 1.31 6.17
C LEU A 215 12.51 0.31 7.30
N GLY A 216 12.31 -0.97 6.98
CA GLY A 216 11.85 -1.97 7.93
C GLY A 216 10.36 -1.86 8.33
N ILE A 217 9.57 -1.05 7.61
CA ILE A 217 8.12 -0.93 7.81
C ILE A 217 7.42 -1.86 6.81
N HIS A 218 7.07 -3.05 7.25
CA HIS A 218 6.45 -4.04 6.35
C HIS A 218 4.94 -3.88 6.23
N GLU A 219 4.30 -3.23 7.20
CA GLU A 219 2.87 -2.93 7.13
C GLU A 219 2.63 -1.82 6.10
N PRO A 220 1.84 -2.07 5.04
CA PRO A 220 1.64 -1.08 3.98
C PRO A 220 0.78 0.09 4.43
N LEU A 221 0.02 -0.06 5.51
CA LEU A 221 -0.85 0.97 6.04
C LEU A 221 -0.62 1.08 7.54
N VAL A 222 -0.24 2.26 8.00
CA VAL A 222 0.09 2.53 9.40
C VAL A 222 -0.56 3.85 9.81
N PRO A 223 -1.16 3.97 10.99
CA PRO A 223 -1.60 5.26 11.50
C PRO A 223 -0.48 6.30 11.47
N VAL A 224 -0.74 7.51 10.99
CA VAL A 224 0.28 8.54 10.83
C VAL A 224 1.11 8.77 12.11
N PRO A 225 0.53 8.89 13.32
CA PRO A 225 1.32 9.04 14.55
C PRO A 225 2.36 7.92 14.77
N VAL A 226 2.00 6.68 14.44
CA VAL A 226 2.88 5.51 14.58
C VAL A 226 3.93 5.51 13.47
N TYR A 227 3.54 5.88 12.25
CA TYR A 227 4.44 5.96 11.12
C TYR A 227 5.53 7.02 11.35
N MET A 228 5.15 8.20 11.84
CA MET A 228 6.07 9.31 12.10
C MET A 228 7.10 9.00 13.20
N GLN A 229 6.77 8.12 14.16
CA GLN A 229 7.77 7.67 15.15
C GLN A 229 8.90 6.85 14.53
N LYS A 230 8.67 6.25 13.35
CA LYS A 230 9.66 5.43 12.64
C LYS A 230 10.46 6.22 11.62
N VAL A 231 10.03 7.42 11.26
CA VAL A 231 10.66 8.25 10.21
C VAL A 231 11.26 9.50 10.85
N VAL A 232 12.58 9.65 10.74
CA VAL A 232 13.34 10.63 11.54
C VAL A 232 13.45 12.00 10.88
N GLU A 233 13.20 12.13 9.56
CA GLU A 233 13.38 13.42 8.87
C GLU A 233 12.40 13.57 7.70
N ILE A 234 11.56 14.61 7.73
CA ILE A 234 10.62 14.93 6.66
C ILE A 234 11.02 16.27 6.03
N ARG A 235 11.42 16.23 4.76
CA ARG A 235 11.89 17.42 4.05
C ARG A 235 10.80 18.15 3.28
N LYS A 236 9.85 17.42 2.70
CA LYS A 236 8.86 18.00 1.81
C LYS A 236 7.49 17.33 1.93
N VAL A 237 6.45 18.13 2.10
CA VAL A 237 5.06 17.68 2.03
C VAL A 237 4.38 18.36 0.87
N THR A 238 3.85 17.56 -0.06
CA THR A 238 3.01 18.06 -1.15
C THR A 238 1.56 17.76 -0.82
N MET A 239 0.78 18.81 -0.53
CA MET A 239 -0.61 18.70 -0.09
C MET A 239 -1.57 18.80 -1.28
N HIS A 240 -2.69 18.07 -1.25
CA HIS A 240 -3.78 18.25 -2.21
C HIS A 240 -4.75 19.35 -1.75
N LYS A 241 -5.41 20.04 -2.69
CA LYS A 241 -6.22 21.25 -2.42
C LYS A 241 -7.40 21.03 -1.42
N GLN A 242 -7.80 19.78 -1.22
CA GLN A 242 -8.93 19.39 -0.35
C GLN A 242 -8.51 19.11 1.11
N ALA A 243 -7.25 19.36 1.48
CA ALA A 243 -6.59 18.82 2.67
C ALA A 243 -6.50 19.74 3.91
N ARG A 244 -7.34 20.77 4.10
CA ARG A 244 -7.11 21.75 5.19
C ARG A 244 -6.91 21.10 6.57
N ASP A 245 -7.72 20.12 6.91
CA ASP A 245 -7.65 19.46 8.22
C ASP A 245 -6.38 18.60 8.37
N ALA A 246 -5.89 18.03 7.27
CA ALA A 246 -4.60 17.32 7.27
C ALA A 246 -3.41 18.29 7.34
N VAL A 247 -3.52 19.51 6.81
CA VAL A 247 -2.46 20.53 6.95
C VAL A 247 -2.29 20.86 8.43
N GLU A 248 -3.38 21.13 9.14
CA GLU A 248 -3.33 21.45 10.58
C GLU A 248 -2.88 20.24 11.41
N PHE A 249 -3.34 19.04 11.06
CA PHE A 249 -2.89 17.83 11.73
C PHE A 249 -1.40 17.57 11.51
N LEU A 250 -0.92 17.59 10.26
CA LEU A 250 0.48 17.33 9.94
C LEU A 250 1.41 18.44 10.42
N SER A 251 0.99 19.70 10.40
CA SER A 251 1.84 20.81 10.89
C SER A 251 2.18 20.65 12.37
N ARG A 252 1.23 20.20 13.21
CA ARG A 252 1.50 19.90 14.62
C ARG A 252 2.59 18.86 14.83
N TRP A 253 2.76 17.93 13.89
CA TRP A 253 3.80 16.89 13.93
C TRP A 253 5.11 17.31 13.27
N LEU A 254 5.04 18.20 12.27
CA LEU A 254 6.18 18.60 11.45
C LEU A 254 6.95 19.82 12.01
N CYS A 255 6.35 20.58 12.92
CA CYS A 255 6.90 21.86 13.43
C CYS A 255 8.09 21.74 14.41
N ALA A 256 8.87 20.65 14.39
CA ALA A 256 10.17 20.63 15.08
C ALA A 256 11.27 21.34 14.27
N ASP A 257 11.13 21.41 12.93
CA ASP A 257 12.04 22.09 12.00
C ASP A 257 11.26 22.76 10.85
N PRO A 258 11.81 23.77 10.15
CA PRO A 258 11.10 24.48 9.08
C PRO A 258 10.89 23.58 7.83
N VAL A 259 9.77 22.86 7.79
CA VAL A 259 9.33 22.12 6.60
C VAL A 259 8.79 23.09 5.55
N THR A 260 9.31 23.02 4.32
CA THR A 260 8.80 23.82 3.20
C THR A 260 7.51 23.22 2.66
N VAL A 261 6.37 23.85 2.95
CA VAL A 261 5.07 23.49 2.37
C VAL A 261 4.89 24.23 1.04
N GLN A 262 4.87 23.50 -0.08
CA GLN A 262 4.58 24.09 -1.39
C GLN A 262 3.07 24.04 -1.66
N GLY A 263 2.45 25.21 -1.86
CA GLY A 263 1.06 25.32 -2.30
C GLY A 263 0.87 24.87 -3.76
N PRO A 264 -0.34 24.43 -4.16
CA PRO A 264 -0.58 23.91 -5.50
C PRO A 264 -0.51 25.01 -6.58
N GLN A 265 0.15 24.72 -7.72
CA GLN A 265 0.04 25.53 -8.94
C GLN A 265 -1.27 25.26 -9.67
N VAL A 266 -2.01 26.33 -10.01
CA VAL A 266 -3.34 26.25 -10.62
C VAL A 266 -3.22 26.12 -12.14
N SER A 267 -3.56 24.95 -12.67
CA SER A 267 -3.79 24.74 -14.11
C SER A 267 -5.11 23.99 -14.30
N LYS A 268 -5.83 24.28 -15.39
CA LYS A 268 -7.16 23.75 -15.77
C LYS A 268 -7.38 22.28 -15.36
N ALA A 269 -8.32 22.05 -14.43
CA ALA A 269 -8.43 20.79 -13.67
C ALA A 269 -9.28 19.70 -14.33
N THR A 270 -10.10 20.02 -15.33
CA THR A 270 -11.03 19.07 -15.98
C THR A 270 -10.33 18.16 -16.98
N ASP A 271 -9.38 18.68 -17.76
CA ASP A 271 -8.65 17.92 -18.77
C ASP A 271 -7.65 16.94 -18.13
N LYS A 272 -7.10 17.31 -16.98
CA LYS A 272 -6.19 16.48 -16.18
C LYS A 272 -6.88 15.25 -15.58
N LEU A 273 -8.16 15.36 -15.21
CA LEU A 273 -8.90 14.22 -14.65
C LEU A 273 -9.24 13.19 -15.73
N ALA A 274 -9.60 13.64 -16.95
CA ALA A 274 -9.82 12.74 -18.08
C ALA A 274 -8.51 12.06 -18.53
N ALA A 275 -7.41 12.80 -18.63
CA ALA A 275 -6.10 12.25 -18.97
C ALA A 275 -5.59 11.24 -17.93
N ALA A 276 -5.70 11.57 -16.63
CA ALA A 276 -5.36 10.65 -15.55
C ALA A 276 -6.21 9.37 -15.57
N ARG A 277 -7.49 9.49 -15.94
CA ARG A 277 -8.40 8.34 -16.08
C ARG A 277 -8.06 7.46 -17.29
N THR A 278 -7.70 8.03 -18.44
CA THR A 278 -7.25 7.27 -19.62
C THR A 278 -5.91 6.58 -19.37
N GLN A 279 -4.96 7.28 -18.75
CA GLN A 279 -3.68 6.70 -18.33
C GLN A 279 -3.89 5.56 -17.34
N MET A 280 -4.85 5.70 -16.42
CA MET A 280 -5.25 4.66 -15.47
C MET A 280 -5.86 3.43 -16.14
N ILE A 281 -6.72 3.60 -17.15
CA ILE A 281 -7.24 2.46 -17.95
C ILE A 281 -6.10 1.76 -18.68
N MET A 282 -5.16 2.51 -19.25
CA MET A 282 -3.98 1.94 -19.92
C MET A 282 -3.10 1.16 -18.94
N GLN A 283 -2.86 1.70 -17.75
CA GLN A 283 -2.09 1.03 -16.70
C GLN A 283 -2.82 -0.20 -16.13
N CYS A 284 -4.14 -0.14 -15.94
CA CYS A 284 -4.93 -1.32 -15.55
C CYS A 284 -4.91 -2.40 -16.63
N ASN A 285 -4.93 -2.02 -17.91
CA ASN A 285 -4.77 -2.95 -19.02
C ASN A 285 -3.34 -3.50 -19.11
N LEU A 286 -2.31 -2.71 -18.81
CA LEU A 286 -0.93 -3.18 -18.71
C LEU A 286 -0.78 -4.17 -17.55
N ILE A 287 -1.34 -3.89 -16.36
CA ILE A 287 -1.38 -4.84 -15.24
C ILE A 287 -2.13 -6.10 -15.64
N LYS A 288 -3.34 -5.93 -16.19
CA LYS A 288 -4.18 -7.06 -16.60
C LYS A 288 -3.43 -7.91 -17.62
N ASN A 289 -2.83 -7.30 -18.64
CA ASN A 289 -2.05 -8.02 -19.64
C ASN A 289 -0.80 -8.65 -19.01
N PHE A 290 -0.10 -7.97 -18.12
CA PHE A 290 1.07 -8.49 -17.41
C PHE A 290 0.72 -9.69 -16.50
N VAL A 291 -0.41 -9.61 -15.78
CA VAL A 291 -0.95 -10.66 -14.91
C VAL A 291 -1.50 -11.84 -15.72
N LEU A 292 -2.13 -11.55 -16.86
CA LEU A 292 -2.77 -12.55 -17.72
C LEU A 292 -1.80 -13.19 -18.72
N ASP A 293 -0.68 -12.54 -19.04
CA ASP A 293 0.34 -13.10 -19.93
C ASP A 293 0.94 -14.33 -19.26
N LYS A 294 0.99 -15.44 -20.02
CA LYS A 294 1.34 -16.78 -19.52
C LYS A 294 2.79 -16.89 -19.02
N ARG A 295 3.59 -15.84 -19.19
CA ARG A 295 4.97 -15.73 -18.70
C ARG A 295 5.05 -15.34 -17.22
N ALA A 296 3.96 -14.87 -16.61
CA ALA A 296 3.89 -14.56 -15.18
C ALA A 296 3.50 -15.79 -14.32
N THR A 297 4.09 -16.96 -14.59
CA THR A 297 3.88 -18.18 -13.79
C THR A 297 4.18 -17.96 -12.30
N ASP A 298 5.12 -17.06 -11.99
CA ASP A 298 5.46 -16.72 -10.61
C ASP A 298 4.43 -15.82 -9.94
N LEU A 299 3.70 -14.99 -10.69
CA LEU A 299 2.61 -14.20 -10.13
C LEU A 299 1.44 -15.07 -9.70
N THR A 300 1.15 -16.15 -10.43
CA THR A 300 0.12 -17.12 -10.06
C THR A 300 0.48 -17.88 -8.76
N LYS A 301 1.80 -18.11 -8.54
CA LYS A 301 2.34 -18.64 -7.28
C LYS A 301 2.33 -17.61 -6.14
N VAL A 302 2.70 -16.36 -6.42
CA VAL A 302 2.69 -15.22 -5.46
C VAL A 302 1.26 -14.89 -5.01
N LEU A 303 0.30 -14.98 -5.93
CA LEU A 303 -1.13 -14.88 -5.62
C LEU A 303 -1.67 -16.15 -4.97
N ALA A 304 -0.85 -17.21 -4.79
CA ALA A 304 -1.18 -18.46 -4.10
C ALA A 304 -2.52 -19.08 -4.52
N GLY A 305 -2.80 -19.12 -5.83
CA GLY A 305 -4.08 -19.63 -6.36
C GLY A 305 -5.25 -18.65 -6.23
N ARG A 306 -5.04 -17.43 -5.75
CA ARG A 306 -6.03 -16.34 -5.73
C ARG A 306 -6.05 -15.52 -7.02
N ARG A 307 -5.60 -16.11 -8.13
CA ARG A 307 -5.62 -15.48 -9.45
C ARG A 307 -7.04 -15.03 -9.82
N GLU A 308 -8.03 -15.91 -9.64
CA GLU A 308 -9.43 -15.57 -9.84
C GLU A 308 -9.89 -14.44 -8.93
N VAL A 309 -9.47 -14.41 -7.66
CA VAL A 309 -9.80 -13.33 -6.73
C VAL A 309 -9.14 -12.00 -7.13
N PHE A 310 -7.93 -12.04 -7.68
CA PHE A 310 -7.24 -10.85 -8.20
C PHE A 310 -7.88 -10.37 -9.51
N GLU A 311 -8.20 -11.29 -10.42
CA GLU A 311 -8.92 -11.00 -11.66
C GLU A 311 -10.31 -10.44 -11.38
N ASP A 312 -11.03 -11.03 -10.42
CA ASP A 312 -12.31 -10.57 -9.91
C ASP A 312 -12.15 -9.21 -9.26
N PHE A 313 -11.12 -8.99 -8.43
CA PHE A 313 -10.84 -7.68 -7.84
C PHE A 313 -10.58 -6.62 -8.92
N VAL A 314 -9.68 -6.89 -9.87
CA VAL A 314 -9.37 -5.95 -10.96
C VAL A 314 -10.61 -5.72 -11.83
N SER A 315 -11.42 -6.76 -12.06
CA SER A 315 -12.65 -6.69 -12.84
C SER A 315 -13.78 -5.98 -12.11
N GLU A 316 -13.94 -6.17 -10.80
CA GLU A 316 -14.89 -5.45 -9.94
C GLU A 316 -14.50 -3.98 -9.85
N VAL A 317 -13.21 -3.69 -9.62
CA VAL A 317 -12.69 -2.32 -9.66
C VAL A 317 -12.94 -1.68 -11.02
N ALA A 318 -12.68 -2.38 -12.13
CA ALA A 318 -12.96 -1.88 -13.47
C ALA A 318 -14.47 -1.66 -13.72
N LYS A 319 -15.34 -2.56 -13.24
CA LYS A 319 -16.80 -2.43 -13.33
C LYS A 319 -17.30 -1.24 -12.53
N GLU A 320 -16.84 -1.06 -11.30
CA GLU A 320 -17.23 0.09 -10.48
C GLU A 320 -16.73 1.41 -11.06
N LEU A 321 -15.57 1.42 -11.71
CA LEU A 321 -15.09 2.59 -12.45
C LEU A 321 -16.02 2.96 -13.60
N VAL A 322 -16.50 1.97 -14.35
CA VAL A 322 -17.44 2.18 -15.45
C VAL A 322 -18.81 2.62 -14.93
N ALA A 323 -19.30 2.01 -13.85
CA ALA A 323 -20.60 2.31 -13.26
C ALA A 323 -20.67 3.71 -12.64
N ASN A 324 -19.57 4.19 -12.04
CA ASN A 324 -19.48 5.53 -11.47
C ASN A 324 -18.96 6.59 -12.46
N MET A 325 -18.82 6.27 -13.75
CA MET A 325 -18.58 7.32 -14.75
C MET A 325 -19.81 8.25 -14.77
N PRO A 326 -19.61 9.58 -14.70
CA PRO A 326 -20.68 10.50 -15.05
C PRO A 326 -21.11 10.15 -16.48
N ARG A 327 -22.37 9.73 -16.65
CA ARG A 327 -22.95 9.61 -18.00
C ARG A 327 -22.75 10.97 -18.64
N SER A 328 -21.93 11.03 -19.68
CA SER A 328 -21.71 12.29 -20.39
C SER A 328 -23.09 12.87 -20.70
N MET A 329 -23.25 14.17 -20.44
CA MET A 329 -24.44 14.90 -20.85
C MET A 329 -24.46 14.96 -22.38
N SER A 330 -24.83 13.87 -23.03
CA SER A 330 -24.99 13.77 -24.49
C SER A 330 -26.35 14.31 -24.92
N SER A 331 -26.84 15.37 -24.29
CA SER A 331 -28.14 15.96 -24.61
C SER A 331 -28.20 17.46 -24.32
N GLN A 332 -27.25 18.24 -24.85
CA GLN A 332 -27.49 19.65 -25.14
C GLN A 332 -26.88 20.01 -26.50
N SER A 333 -27.51 19.48 -27.54
CA SER A 333 -27.57 20.13 -28.85
C SER A 333 -29.04 20.18 -29.26
N LYS A 334 -29.70 21.27 -28.88
CA LYS A 334 -30.85 21.85 -29.55
C LYS A 334 -30.68 23.36 -29.50
#